data_AF-A0A7K7CNE6-F1
#
_entry.id   AF-A0A7K7CNE6-F1
#
_cell.length_a   1.000
_cell.length_b   1.000
_cell.length_c   1.000
_cell.angle_alpha   90.00
_cell.angle_beta   90.00
_cell.angle_gamma   90.00
#
_symmetry.space_group_name_H-M   'P 1'
#
loop_
_entity.id
_entity.type
_entity.pdbx_description
1 polymer ?
#
loop_
_entity_poly.entity_id
_entity_poly.type
_entity_poly.pdbx_seq_one_letter_code
_entity_poly.pdbx_strand_id
1 'polypeptide(L)'
;CPTAADLKPVNGSRVCALLYADNSPYYDQCCAGEVLVVPPGSDMPYMPTGWSAHASSLVVGTKCELTVWSRKAKKGKSRRFTA
;
A
#
# COMPACT_ATOMS: atom_id res chain seq x y z
N CYS A 1 -5.53 -8.15 8.86
CA CYS A 1 -5.42 -7.59 7.49
C CYS A 1 -6.12 -8.50 6.50
N PRO A 2 -6.77 -7.96 5.43
CA PRO A 2 -7.32 -8.78 4.36
C PRO A 2 -6.21 -9.58 3.67
N THR A 3 -6.52 -10.76 3.14
CA THR A 3 -5.53 -11.52 2.38
C THR A 3 -5.31 -10.91 1.00
N ALA A 4 -4.18 -11.22 0.37
CA ALA A 4 -3.88 -10.77 -0.98
C ALA A 4 -4.93 -11.17 -2.02
N ALA A 5 -5.67 -12.27 -1.77
CA ALA A 5 -6.74 -12.75 -2.63
C ALA A 5 -8.06 -12.00 -2.41
N ASP A 6 -8.25 -11.37 -1.24
CA ASP A 6 -9.48 -10.66 -0.87
C ASP A 6 -9.51 -9.20 -1.36
N LEU A 7 -8.45 -8.73 -2.04
CA LEU A 7 -8.40 -7.38 -2.58
C LEU A 7 -9.44 -7.21 -3.69
N LYS A 8 -10.56 -6.59 -3.34
CA LYS A 8 -11.64 -6.29 -4.28
C LYS A 8 -11.25 -5.11 -5.20
N PRO A 9 -11.63 -5.16 -6.48
CA PRO A 9 -11.47 -4.03 -7.38
C PRO A 9 -12.27 -2.83 -6.87
N VAL A 10 -11.71 -1.64 -7.02
CA VAL A 10 -12.37 -0.37 -6.69
C VAL A 10 -12.75 0.30 -8.01
N ASN A 11 -14.03 0.67 -8.17
CA ASN A 11 -14.56 1.32 -9.36
C ASN A 11 -14.27 0.57 -10.68
N GLY A 12 -14.33 -0.77 -10.66
CA GLY A 12 -14.07 -1.62 -11.83
C GLY A 12 -12.59 -1.78 -12.18
N SER A 13 -11.68 -1.08 -11.48
CA SER A 13 -10.24 -1.20 -11.66
C SER A 13 -9.66 -2.19 -10.64
N ARG A 14 -8.77 -3.07 -11.12
CA ARG A 14 -8.04 -3.99 -10.25
C ARG A 14 -7.21 -3.18 -9.25
N VAL A 15 -7.16 -3.62 -8.00
CA VAL A 15 -6.27 -3.04 -6.98
C VAL A 15 -5.05 -3.93 -6.85
N CYS A 16 -3.85 -3.34 -6.89
CA CYS A 16 -2.60 -4.07 -6.72
C CYS A 16 -2.03 -3.98 -5.31
N ALA A 17 -2.24 -2.86 -4.62
CA ALA A 17 -1.91 -2.76 -3.20
C ALA A 17 -2.85 -1.83 -2.46
N LEU A 18 -3.01 -2.07 -1.17
CA LEU A 18 -3.64 -1.18 -0.21
C LEU A 18 -2.62 -0.83 0.86
N LEU A 19 -2.46 0.45 1.16
CA LEU A 19 -1.68 0.93 2.30
C LEU A 19 -2.66 1.49 3.34
N TYR A 20 -2.44 1.18 4.61
CA TYR A 20 -3.28 1.63 5.71
C TYR A 20 -2.50 2.60 6.59
N ALA A 21 -3.19 3.59 7.15
CA ALA A 21 -2.58 4.57 8.04
C ALA A 21 -2.58 4.16 9.51
N ASP A 22 -3.53 3.31 9.93
CA ASP A 22 -3.71 2.98 11.34
C ASP A 22 -2.56 2.12 11.89
N ASN A 23 -1.92 2.63 12.93
CA ASN A 23 -0.87 1.98 13.70
C ASN A 23 -1.51 1.55 15.02
N SER A 24 -2.00 0.31 15.08
CA SER A 24 -2.47 -0.30 16.32
C SER A 24 -1.42 -1.27 16.86
N PRO A 25 -1.24 -1.38 18.19
CA PRO A 25 -0.46 -2.46 18.77
C PRO A 25 -1.09 -3.85 18.53
N TYR A 26 -2.39 -3.89 18.20
CA TYR A 26 -3.09 -5.14 17.88
C TYR A 26 -3.05 -5.40 16.38
N TYR A 27 -2.47 -6.53 15.99
CA TYR A 27 -2.27 -6.92 14.58
C TYR A 27 -3.56 -6.87 13.75
N ASP A 28 -4.68 -7.25 14.36
CA ASP A 28 -5.99 -7.33 13.72
C ASP A 28 -6.54 -5.94 13.36
N GLN A 29 -6.04 -4.89 14.01
CA GLN A 29 -6.45 -3.50 13.86
C GLN A 29 -5.48 -2.68 12.99
N CYS A 30 -4.33 -3.24 12.57
CA CYS A 30 -3.36 -2.51 11.74
C CYS A 30 -3.84 -2.22 10.31
N CYS A 31 -4.85 -2.94 9.83
CA CYS A 31 -5.42 -2.76 8.49
C CYS A 31 -6.81 -2.12 8.57
N ALA A 32 -6.87 -0.98 9.26
CA ALA A 32 -8.06 -0.17 9.45
C ALA A 32 -7.78 1.31 9.10
N GLY A 33 -8.79 2.15 9.28
CA GLY A 33 -8.67 3.59 9.10
C GLY A 33 -8.56 4.04 7.64
N GLU A 34 -7.74 5.05 7.40
CA GLU A 34 -7.53 5.61 6.06
C GLU A 34 -6.75 4.65 5.17
N VAL A 35 -7.21 4.46 3.93
CA VAL A 35 -6.63 3.51 2.98
C VAL A 35 -6.22 4.21 1.70
N LEU A 36 -4.95 4.05 1.32
CA LEU A 36 -4.43 4.46 0.01
C LEU A 36 -4.48 3.27 -0.94
N VAL A 37 -5.30 3.42 -1.99
CA VAL A 37 -5.46 2.42 -3.04
C VAL A 37 -4.39 2.63 -4.12
N VAL A 38 -3.65 1.58 -4.45
CA VAL A 38 -2.64 1.59 -5.52
C VAL A 38 -3.11 0.72 -6.69
N PRO A 39 -3.54 1.33 -7.81
CA PRO A 39 -3.88 0.60 -9.03
C PRO A 39 -2.65 0.01 -9.73
N PRO A 40 -2.83 -1.00 -10.61
CA PRO A 40 -1.75 -1.56 -11.41
C PRO A 40 -1.10 -0.51 -12.31
N GLY A 41 0.22 -0.60 -12.48
CA GLY A 41 0.99 0.35 -13.30
C GLY A 41 1.15 1.75 -12.69
N SER A 42 0.66 1.97 -11.47
CA SER A 42 0.83 3.24 -10.77
C SER A 42 2.30 3.48 -10.43
N ASP A 43 2.78 4.65 -10.80
CA ASP A 43 4.11 5.13 -10.43
C ASP A 43 4.00 6.45 -9.68
N MET A 44 4.22 6.41 -8.36
CA MET A 44 4.06 7.55 -7.46
C MET A 44 5.43 7.94 -6.87
N PRO A 45 6.27 8.72 -7.59
CA PRO A 45 7.55 9.18 -7.08
C PRO A 45 7.42 10.11 -5.87
N TYR A 46 6.24 10.72 -5.68
CA TYR A 46 5.90 11.56 -4.54
C TYR A 46 4.63 11.01 -3.88
N MET A 47 4.64 10.91 -2.55
CA MET A 47 3.45 10.53 -1.80
C MET A 47 2.36 11.60 -1.92
N PRO A 48 1.08 11.22 -1.96
CA PRO A 48 -0.03 12.16 -1.82
C PRO A 48 0.10 13.00 -0.55
N THR A 49 -0.48 14.19 -0.58
CA THR A 49 -0.55 15.06 0.60
C THR A 49 -1.21 14.32 1.76
N GLY A 50 -0.63 14.39 2.96
CA GLY A 50 -1.13 13.70 4.14
C GLY A 50 -0.68 12.25 4.29
N TRP A 51 0.04 11.66 3.32
CA TRP A 51 0.49 10.26 3.38
C TRP A 51 1.98 10.08 3.71
N SER A 52 2.75 11.17 3.77
CA SER A 52 4.18 11.10 4.08
C SER A 52 4.42 10.57 5.50
N ALA A 53 5.09 9.43 5.63
CA ALA A 53 5.33 8.74 6.90
C ALA A 53 4.06 8.31 7.67
N HIS A 54 2.92 8.21 6.98
CA HIS A 54 1.65 7.80 7.58
C HIS A 54 1.29 6.32 7.35
N ALA A 55 1.79 5.70 6.27
CA ALA A 55 1.51 4.28 6.02
C ALA A 55 2.17 3.39 7.07
N SER A 56 1.35 2.64 7.81
CA SER A 56 1.76 1.73 8.89
C SER A 56 1.82 0.27 8.42
N SER A 57 0.87 -0.12 7.56
CA SER A 57 0.74 -1.48 7.04
C SER A 57 0.33 -1.46 5.58
N LEU A 58 0.60 -2.57 4.88
CA LEU A 58 0.23 -2.72 3.47
C LEU A 58 -0.15 -4.16 3.15
N VAL A 59 -1.01 -4.30 2.15
CA VAL A 59 -1.39 -5.59 1.55
C VAL A 59 -1.17 -5.50 0.05
N VAL A 60 -0.39 -6.42 -0.49
CA VAL A 60 -0.17 -6.54 -1.94
C VAL A 60 -1.06 -7.66 -2.48
N GLY A 61 -1.68 -7.43 -3.63
CA GLY A 61 -2.54 -8.39 -4.30
C GLY A 61 -1.75 -9.51 -4.98
N THR A 62 -2.41 -10.63 -5.22
CA THR A 62 -1.82 -11.74 -5.99
C THR A 62 -1.39 -11.27 -7.38
N LYS A 63 -0.25 -11.73 -7.88
CA LYS A 63 0.33 -11.33 -9.18
C LYS A 63 0.62 -9.82 -9.33
N CYS A 64 0.71 -9.09 -8.22
CA CYS A 64 1.21 -7.71 -8.20
C CYS A 64 2.53 -7.65 -7.44
N GLU A 65 3.36 -6.69 -7.80
CA GLU A 65 4.59 -6.35 -7.10
C GLU A 65 4.52 -4.87 -6.72
N LEU A 66 4.84 -4.54 -5.48
CA LEU A 66 4.95 -3.17 -5.00
C LEU A 66 6.39 -2.89 -4.60
N THR A 67 7.01 -1.91 -5.25
CA THR A 67 8.31 -1.37 -4.80
C THR A 67 8.07 -0.02 -4.14
N VAL A 68 8.63 0.16 -2.95
CA VAL A 68 8.59 1.42 -2.20
C VAL A 68 10.00 1.92 -1.95
N TRP A 69 10.14 3.25 -1.84
CA TRP A 69 11.42 3.91 -1.59
C TRP A 69 11.36 4.73 -0.31
N SER A 70 12.45 4.72 0.45
CA SER A 70 12.55 5.45 1.72
C SER A 70 12.61 6.97 1.55
N ARG A 71 12.81 7.46 0.32
CA ARG A 71 12.85 8.90 0.01
C ARG A 71 12.09 9.20 -1.29
N LYS A 72 11.59 10.45 -1.38
CA LYS A 72 10.92 10.99 -2.57
C LYS A 72 11.77 10.86 -3.84
N ALA A 73 11.08 10.86 -4.98
CA ALA A 73 11.66 10.69 -6.31
C ALA A 73 12.46 9.39 -6.47
N LYS A 74 11.98 8.29 -5.88
CA LYS A 74 12.59 6.95 -5.94
C LYS A 74 14.03 6.88 -5.45
N LYS A 75 14.36 7.66 -4.41
CA LYS A 75 15.71 7.73 -3.84
C LYS A 75 15.82 6.92 -2.56
N GLY A 76 17.05 6.69 -2.11
CA GLY A 76 17.33 6.02 -0.84
C GLY A 76 17.21 4.50 -0.95
N LYS A 77 16.74 3.86 0.12
CA LYS A 77 16.60 2.40 0.19
C LYS A 77 15.27 2.00 -0.45
N SER A 78 15.28 0.97 -1.28
CA SER A 78 14.05 0.36 -1.81
C SER A 78 13.70 -0.91 -1.04
N ARG A 79 12.41 -1.21 -1.00
CA ARG A 79 11.88 -2.50 -0.54
C ARG A 79 10.83 -2.96 -1.54
N ARG A 80 10.84 -4.26 -1.80
CA ARG A 80 9.96 -4.92 -2.76
C ARG A 80 9.05 -5.89 -2.01
N PHE A 81 7.76 -5.80 -2.29
CA PHE A 81 6.71 -6.60 -1.67
C PHE A 81 5.94 -7.35 -2.74
N THR A 82 5.71 -8.63 -2.49
CA THR A 82 4.92 -9.55 -3.30
C THR A 82 4.04 -10.37 -2.38
N ALA A 83 2.90 -10.85 -2.87
CA ALA A 83 2.00 -11.74 -2.16
C ALA A 83 2.48 -13.20 -2.15
#